data_AF-A0A7J7C6J2-F1
#
_entry.id   AF-A0A7J7C6J2-F1
#
_cell.length_a   1.000
_cell.length_b   1.000
_cell.length_c   1.000
_cell.angle_alpha   90.00
_cell.angle_beta   90.00
_cell.angle_gamma   90.00
#
_symmetry.space_group_name_H-M   'P 1'
#
loop_
_entity.id
_entity.type
_entity.pdbx_description
1 polymer ?
#
loop_
_entity_poly.entity_id
_entity_poly.type
_entity_poly.pdbx_seq_one_letter_code
_entity_poly.pdbx_strand_id
1 'polypeptide(L)'
;MAKNVAATALFMAAAAILCFSSLASATARGSISAPTSAPASAPASNDILYVEGRVYCDTCRVQFETKLTEYMEGASVRLECRNRTTDKITYTFEDLTDSNGIYHIPVEGDHEEEICEVRLLKSSRDDCSETTTGRRVGRVLITKNVGVATPIRYANSLGFLQKVALPGCIKELQGLGFLPLD
;
A
#
# COMPACT_ATOMS: atom_id res chain seq x y z
N MET A 1 3.61 45.43 -23.20
CA MET A 1 4.30 46.48 -22.41
C MET A 1 4.43 45.92 -21.00
N ALA A 2 5.56 45.80 -20.32
CA ALA A 2 6.94 46.18 -20.55
C ALA A 2 7.84 45.08 -19.92
N LYS A 3 9.08 45.01 -20.41
CA LYS A 3 10.17 44.15 -19.96
C LYS A 3 10.55 44.50 -18.51
N ASN A 4 11.14 43.55 -17.77
CA ASN A 4 12.40 43.84 -17.10
C ASN A 4 13.25 42.60 -16.84
N VAL A 5 14.49 42.75 -17.30
CA VAL A 5 15.66 41.90 -17.19
C VAL A 5 16.47 42.40 -16.00
N ALA A 6 17.07 41.52 -15.20
CA ALA A 6 18.30 41.82 -14.50
C ALA A 6 19.05 40.52 -14.16
N ALA A 7 20.13 40.30 -14.89
CA ALA A 7 21.21 39.39 -14.53
C ALA A 7 22.18 40.12 -13.58
N THR A 8 22.75 39.41 -12.61
CA THR A 8 24.04 39.80 -12.00
C THR A 8 24.81 38.56 -11.58
N ALA A 9 26.06 38.52 -12.04
CA ALA A 9 27.05 37.48 -11.84
C ALA A 9 28.02 37.84 -10.68
N LEU A 10 28.95 36.90 -10.44
CA LEU A 10 30.20 36.99 -9.68
C LEU A 10 30.12 36.89 -8.14
N PHE A 11 30.77 35.86 -7.58
CA PHE A 11 32.03 36.04 -6.84
C PHE A 11 32.86 34.74 -6.86
N MET A 12 34.08 34.86 -7.38
CA MET A 12 35.18 33.89 -7.24
C MET A 12 35.81 34.02 -5.85
N ALA A 13 36.21 32.90 -5.24
CA ALA A 13 37.33 32.88 -4.30
C ALA A 13 37.95 31.46 -4.25
N ALA A 14 39.22 31.40 -4.61
CA ALA A 14 40.10 30.24 -4.48
C ALA A 14 40.71 30.17 -3.08
N ALA A 15 40.99 28.97 -2.57
CA ALA A 15 42.03 28.74 -1.57
C ALA A 15 42.62 27.34 -1.75
N ALA A 16 43.93 27.31 -1.95
CA ALA A 16 44.78 26.14 -2.12
C ALA A 16 45.37 25.70 -0.75
N ILE A 17 46.35 24.77 -0.84
CA ILE A 17 47.38 24.39 0.15
C ILE A 17 46.90 23.47 1.31
N LEU A 18 47.50 22.32 1.68
CA LEU A 18 48.87 21.79 1.60
C LEU A 18 48.89 20.25 1.50
N CYS A 19 49.79 19.72 0.67
CA CYS A 19 50.30 18.36 0.77
C CYS A 19 51.19 18.23 2.00
N PHE A 20 50.97 17.20 2.83
CA PHE A 20 51.98 16.69 3.76
C PHE A 20 52.24 15.21 3.47
N SER A 21 53.39 14.97 2.87
CA SER A 21 54.04 13.67 2.77
C SER A 21 54.89 13.43 4.03
N SER A 22 54.62 12.35 4.77
CA SER A 22 55.60 11.77 5.69
C SER A 22 55.63 10.26 5.52
N LEU A 23 56.75 9.78 4.96
CA LEU A 23 57.15 8.38 4.98
C LEU A 23 57.49 7.98 6.42
N ALA A 24 56.94 6.86 6.88
CA ALA A 24 57.57 6.03 7.90
C ALA A 24 57.27 4.56 7.60
N SER A 25 58.31 3.81 7.27
CA SER A 25 58.29 2.36 7.11
C SER A 25 58.83 1.72 8.39
N ALA A 26 58.08 0.78 8.99
CA ALA A 26 58.65 -0.28 9.82
C ALA A 26 57.64 -1.43 9.98
N THR A 27 58.21 -2.62 10.02
CA THR A 27 57.64 -3.93 9.68
C THR A 27 56.96 -4.69 10.84
N ALA A 28 55.98 -5.51 10.44
CA ALA A 28 55.64 -6.86 10.94
C ALA A 28 54.97 -7.02 12.32
N ARG A 29 53.70 -7.46 12.32
CA ARG A 29 53.25 -8.83 12.67
C ARG A 29 51.73 -8.96 12.47
N GLY A 30 51.33 -10.10 11.91
CA GLY A 30 49.99 -10.34 11.40
C GLY A 30 48.89 -10.38 12.46
N SER A 31 47.72 -9.92 12.03
CA SER A 31 46.39 -10.35 12.47
C SER A 31 45.48 -10.06 11.28
N ILE A 32 45.08 -11.10 10.54
CA ILE A 32 44.17 -10.99 9.40
C ILE A 32 42.78 -10.73 9.98
N SER A 33 42.42 -9.46 10.17
CA SER A 33 41.04 -9.04 10.34
C SER A 33 40.44 -8.89 8.94
N ALA A 34 39.59 -9.85 8.56
CA ALA A 34 38.82 -9.77 7.33
C ALA A 34 37.99 -8.48 7.33
N PRO A 35 38.02 -7.66 6.27
CA PRO A 35 37.02 -6.61 6.12
C PRO A 35 35.69 -7.34 5.86
N THR A 36 34.82 -7.34 6.86
CA THR A 36 33.40 -7.68 6.66
C THR A 36 32.79 -6.55 5.84
N SER A 37 32.98 -6.61 4.53
CA SER A 37 32.15 -5.87 3.59
C SER A 37 30.75 -6.45 3.71
N ALA A 38 29.85 -5.71 4.38
CA ALA A 38 28.43 -5.94 4.22
C ALA A 38 28.13 -6.04 2.72
N PRO A 39 27.28 -6.99 2.27
CA PRO A 39 26.87 -7.02 0.87
C PRO A 39 26.29 -5.66 0.52
N ALA A 40 26.89 -4.99 -0.47
CA ALA A 40 26.29 -3.84 -1.10
C ALA A 40 24.87 -4.24 -1.49
N SER A 41 23.89 -3.50 -0.99
CA SER A 41 22.52 -3.64 -1.43
C SER A 41 22.52 -3.62 -2.96
N ALA A 42 22.01 -4.70 -3.56
CA ALA A 42 21.77 -4.74 -4.98
C ALA A 42 21.02 -3.46 -5.38
N PRO A 43 21.29 -2.89 -6.58
CA PRO A 43 20.52 -1.75 -7.06
C PRO A 43 19.03 -2.09 -6.92
N ALA A 44 18.26 -1.19 -6.30
CA ALA A 44 16.83 -1.35 -6.13
C ALA A 44 16.24 -1.70 -7.49
N SER A 45 15.92 -2.98 -7.70
CA SER A 45 15.09 -3.39 -8.81
C SER A 45 13.82 -2.56 -8.69
N ASN A 46 13.38 -1.97 -9.81
CA ASN A 46 12.07 -1.33 -9.92
C ASN A 46 11.01 -2.43 -9.79
N ASP A 47 10.87 -2.91 -8.56
CA ASP A 47 10.09 -4.06 -8.22
C ASP A 47 8.67 -3.59 -7.99
N ILE A 48 7.80 -4.00 -8.90
CA ILE A 48 6.38 -3.73 -8.81
C ILE A 48 5.76 -4.87 -7.99
N LEU A 49 5.12 -4.49 -6.88
CA LEU A 49 4.15 -5.33 -6.18
C LEU A 49 2.74 -4.92 -6.59
N TYR A 50 1.77 -5.80 -6.38
CA TYR A 50 0.37 -5.54 -6.69
C TYR A 50 -0.46 -5.70 -5.44
N VAL A 51 -1.32 -4.73 -5.14
CA VAL A 51 -2.33 -4.84 -4.09
C VAL A 51 -3.65 -5.24 -4.73
N GLU A 52 -4.17 -6.39 -4.32
CA GLU A 52 -5.42 -6.92 -4.86
C GLU A 52 -6.42 -7.15 -3.73
N GLY A 53 -7.69 -6.87 -4.00
CA GLY A 53 -8.78 -7.19 -3.11
C GLY A 53 -10.10 -7.00 -3.82
N ARG A 54 -11.21 -7.14 -3.07
CA ARG A 54 -12.56 -7.07 -3.63
C ARG A 54 -13.40 -6.01 -2.96
N VAL A 55 -14.34 -5.45 -3.71
CA VAL A 55 -15.47 -4.69 -3.19
C VAL A 55 -16.75 -5.45 -3.44
N TYR A 56 -17.57 -5.57 -2.40
CA TYR A 56 -18.84 -6.28 -2.46
C TYR A 56 -19.98 -5.45 -1.87
N CYS A 57 -21.19 -5.77 -2.32
CA CYS A 57 -22.42 -5.36 -1.71
C CYS A 57 -22.87 -6.43 -0.70
N ASP A 58 -22.92 -6.05 0.56
CA ASP A 58 -23.52 -6.83 1.63
C ASP A 58 -25.04 -6.68 1.59
N THR A 59 -25.65 -7.58 0.82
CA THR A 59 -27.10 -7.69 0.60
C THR A 59 -27.86 -8.13 1.84
N CYS A 60 -27.17 -8.65 2.87
CA CYS A 60 -27.77 -9.09 4.12
C CYS A 60 -27.50 -8.18 5.31
N ARG A 61 -26.65 -7.17 5.13
CA ARG A 61 -26.24 -6.22 6.17
C ARG A 61 -25.59 -6.89 7.40
N VAL A 62 -24.85 -7.96 7.18
CA VAL A 62 -24.21 -8.80 8.22
C VAL A 62 -22.71 -8.52 8.39
N GLN A 63 -22.15 -7.65 7.56
CA GLN A 63 -20.76 -7.21 7.53
C GLN A 63 -19.76 -8.33 7.24
N PHE A 64 -20.14 -9.35 6.46
CA PHE A 64 -19.24 -10.37 5.89
C PHE A 64 -19.86 -10.94 4.61
N GLU A 65 -19.05 -11.58 3.77
CA GLU A 65 -19.53 -12.18 2.52
C GLU A 65 -20.39 -13.44 2.82
N THR A 66 -21.60 -13.48 2.28
CA THR A 66 -22.49 -14.65 2.22
C THR A 66 -22.66 -15.13 0.76
N LYS A 67 -23.41 -16.21 0.51
CA LYS A 67 -23.76 -16.63 -0.86
C LYS A 67 -24.66 -15.64 -1.60
N LEU A 68 -25.31 -14.73 -0.88
CA LEU A 68 -26.14 -13.67 -1.46
C LEU A 68 -25.35 -12.40 -1.78
N THR A 69 -24.05 -12.38 -1.51
CA THR A 69 -23.16 -11.26 -1.82
C THR A 69 -23.12 -11.00 -3.31
N GLU A 70 -23.16 -9.71 -3.68
CA GLU A 70 -22.97 -9.28 -5.06
C GLU A 70 -21.67 -8.49 -5.16
N TYR A 71 -20.75 -8.91 -6.03
CA TYR A 71 -19.51 -8.14 -6.26
C TYR A 71 -19.81 -6.86 -7.04
N MET A 72 -19.06 -5.80 -6.72
CA MET A 72 -19.39 -4.45 -7.18
C MET A 72 -18.39 -3.98 -8.23
N GLU A 73 -18.78 -3.97 -9.49
CA GLU A 73 -18.05 -3.31 -10.58
C GLU A 73 -18.10 -1.79 -10.45
N GLY A 74 -16.99 -1.11 -10.73
CA GLY A 74 -16.90 0.36 -10.74
C GLY A 74 -16.94 1.02 -9.36
N ALA A 75 -16.76 0.27 -8.28
CA ALA A 75 -16.55 0.84 -6.96
C ALA A 75 -15.18 1.51 -6.89
N SER A 76 -15.11 2.68 -6.27
CA SER A 76 -13.85 3.42 -6.11
C SER A 76 -13.19 3.07 -4.78
N VAL A 77 -11.90 2.74 -4.87
CA VAL A 77 -11.02 2.49 -3.73
C VAL A 77 -9.80 3.39 -3.78
N ARG A 78 -9.16 3.59 -2.63
CA ARG A 78 -7.89 4.29 -2.50
C ARG A 78 -6.92 3.49 -1.64
N LEU A 79 -5.76 3.14 -2.19
CA LEU A 79 -4.61 2.75 -1.38
C LEU A 79 -3.99 4.01 -0.78
N GLU A 80 -3.75 3.99 0.52
CA GLU A 80 -3.07 5.03 1.28
C GLU A 80 -2.02 4.38 2.16
N CYS A 81 -0.76 4.76 1.97
CA CYS A 81 0.31 4.40 2.89
C CYS A 81 0.74 5.63 3.67
N ARG A 82 0.95 5.43 4.96
CA ARG A 82 1.45 6.44 5.88
C ARG A 82 2.69 5.95 6.57
N ASN A 83 3.68 6.83 6.72
CA ASN A 83 4.86 6.53 7.50
C ASN A 83 4.45 6.13 8.94
N ARG A 84 4.92 4.97 9.40
CA ARG A 84 4.48 4.39 10.68
C ARG A 84 4.80 5.25 11.90
N THR A 85 5.82 6.11 11.83
CA THR A 85 6.29 6.93 12.95
C THR A 85 5.73 8.35 12.91
N THR A 86 5.67 8.95 11.72
CA THR A 86 5.26 10.36 11.55
C THR A 86 3.80 10.54 11.17
N ASP A 87 3.10 9.45 10.84
CA ASP A 87 1.71 9.43 10.38
C ASP A 87 1.46 10.19 9.06
N LYS A 88 2.51 10.69 8.40
CA LYS A 88 2.40 11.40 7.13
C LYS A 88 2.10 10.42 6.00
N ILE A 89 1.12 10.77 5.17
CA ILE A 89 0.84 10.05 3.92
C ILE A 89 2.09 10.16 3.02
N THR A 90 2.55 9.02 2.53
CA THR A 90 3.73 8.88 1.68
C THR A 90 3.38 8.35 0.30
N TYR A 91 2.28 7.59 0.20
CA TYR A 91 1.80 7.03 -1.06
C TYR A 91 0.28 7.06 -1.13
N THR A 92 -0.26 7.37 -2.30
CA THR A 92 -1.68 7.20 -2.58
C THR A 92 -1.92 6.78 -4.02
N PHE A 93 -2.91 5.91 -4.22
CA PHE A 93 -3.35 5.48 -5.54
C PHE A 93 -4.85 5.18 -5.49
N GLU A 94 -5.61 5.71 -6.46
CA GLU A 94 -7.04 5.42 -6.62
C GLU A 94 -7.25 4.46 -7.79
N ASP A 95 -8.20 3.54 -7.60
CA ASP A 95 -8.54 2.55 -8.61
C ASP A 95 -10.05 2.27 -8.61
N LEU A 96 -10.53 1.67 -9.69
CA LEU A 96 -11.90 1.19 -9.84
C LEU A 96 -11.91 -0.33 -9.92
N THR A 97 -12.91 -0.95 -9.31
CA THR A 97 -13.09 -2.39 -9.41
C THR A 97 -13.58 -2.83 -10.78
N ASP A 98 -13.12 -3.99 -11.22
CA ASP A 98 -13.55 -4.66 -12.45
C ASP A 98 -14.93 -5.33 -12.33
N SER A 99 -15.37 -6.04 -13.37
CA SER A 99 -16.66 -6.76 -13.41
C SER A 99 -16.84 -7.82 -12.32
N ASN A 100 -15.75 -8.28 -11.69
CA ASN A 100 -15.77 -9.24 -10.58
C ASN A 100 -15.64 -8.54 -9.22
N GLY A 101 -15.71 -7.22 -9.20
CA GLY A 101 -15.48 -6.40 -8.01
C GLY A 101 -14.03 -6.38 -7.54
N ILE A 102 -13.06 -6.74 -8.39
CA ILE A 102 -11.64 -6.81 -8.03
C ILE A 102 -10.96 -5.48 -8.39
N TYR A 103 -10.21 -4.92 -7.44
CA TYR A 103 -9.23 -3.86 -7.72
C TYR A 103 -7.83 -4.45 -7.77
N HIS A 104 -6.94 -3.89 -8.58
CA HIS A 104 -5.59 -4.41 -8.79
C HIS A 104 -4.60 -3.27 -8.97
N ILE A 105 -4.03 -2.81 -7.86
CA ILE A 105 -3.23 -1.58 -7.78
C ILE A 105 -1.75 -1.91 -7.93
N PRO A 106 -1.05 -1.40 -8.96
CA PRO A 106 0.41 -1.49 -9.03
C PRO A 106 1.06 -0.57 -7.99
N VAL A 107 2.09 -1.07 -7.32
CA VAL A 107 2.83 -0.34 -6.28
C VAL A 107 4.31 -0.50 -6.53
N GLU A 108 5.00 0.62 -6.76
CA GLU A 108 6.43 0.66 -7.00
C GLU A 108 7.21 0.75 -5.69
N GLY A 109 8.16 -0.14 -5.51
CA GLY A 109 9.07 -0.11 -4.37
C GLY A 109 8.55 -0.86 -3.13
N ASP A 110 9.32 -0.75 -2.06
CA ASP A 110 9.04 -1.40 -0.79
C ASP A 110 8.46 -0.38 0.20
N HIS A 111 7.39 -0.77 0.90
CA HIS A 111 6.66 0.07 1.86
C HIS A 111 6.69 -0.54 3.27
N GLU A 112 7.75 -1.28 3.63
CA GLU A 112 7.92 -1.93 4.94
C GLU A 112 7.81 -0.97 6.14
N GLU A 113 8.27 0.28 5.99
CA GLU A 113 8.25 1.30 7.04
C GLU A 113 6.92 2.08 7.12
N GLU A 114 5.91 1.61 6.40
CA GLU A 114 4.63 2.27 6.24
C GLU A 114 3.46 1.40 6.72
N ILE A 115 2.37 2.06 7.08
CA ILE A 115 1.08 1.42 7.31
C ILE A 115 0.25 1.69 6.06
N CYS A 116 0.06 0.66 5.24
CA CYS A 116 -0.74 0.73 4.02
C CYS A 116 -2.16 0.18 4.25
N GLU A 117 -3.15 0.94 3.81
CA GLU A 117 -4.56 0.63 3.92
C GLU A 117 -5.28 0.94 2.60
N VAL A 118 -6.09 0.00 2.12
CA VAL A 118 -7.06 0.28 1.06
C VAL A 118 -8.36 0.75 1.70
N ARG A 119 -8.88 1.88 1.26
CA ARG A 119 -10.11 2.51 1.76
C ARG A 119 -11.19 2.49 0.68
N LEU A 120 -12.44 2.23 1.08
CA LEU A 120 -13.61 2.50 0.23
C LEU A 120 -13.82 4.00 0.09
N LEU A 121 -14.04 4.46 -1.14
CA LEU A 121 -14.39 5.84 -1.43
C LEU A 121 -15.86 5.97 -1.84
N LYS A 122 -16.26 5.28 -2.91
CA LYS A 122 -17.58 5.45 -3.52
C LYS A 122 -18.13 4.14 -4.07
N SER A 123 -19.42 3.92 -3.83
CA SER A 123 -20.17 2.82 -4.45
C SER A 123 -20.60 3.19 -5.87
N SER A 124 -20.65 2.20 -6.76
CA SER A 124 -21.27 2.32 -8.09
C SER A 124 -22.79 2.17 -8.07
N ARG A 125 -23.38 1.86 -6.90
CA ARG A 125 -24.79 1.52 -6.71
C ARG A 125 -25.46 2.35 -5.62
N ASP A 126 -26.55 3.01 -5.97
CA ASP A 126 -27.32 3.82 -5.02
C ASP A 126 -28.11 2.99 -3.99
N ASP A 127 -28.42 1.72 -4.31
CA ASP A 127 -29.09 0.80 -3.38
C ASP A 127 -28.13 0.20 -2.36
N CYS A 128 -26.82 0.30 -2.60
CA CYS A 128 -25.77 -0.32 -1.80
C CYS A 128 -24.56 0.61 -1.61
N SER A 129 -24.73 1.67 -0.83
CA SER A 129 -23.75 2.74 -0.66
C SER A 129 -23.40 3.05 0.80
N GLU A 130 -24.03 2.40 1.77
CA GLU A 130 -23.75 2.62 3.19
C GLU A 130 -22.44 1.94 3.59
N THR A 131 -21.62 2.60 4.41
CA THR A 131 -20.34 2.03 4.88
C THR A 131 -20.39 1.71 6.36
N THR A 132 -19.75 0.62 6.80
CA THR A 132 -19.46 0.38 8.22
C THR A 132 -17.98 0.53 8.52
N THR A 133 -17.66 0.90 9.75
CA THR A 133 -16.27 1.11 10.18
C THR A 133 -15.40 -0.14 9.95
N GLY A 134 -15.95 -1.33 10.14
CA GLY A 134 -15.20 -2.60 10.04
C GLY A 134 -14.96 -3.10 8.61
N ARG A 135 -15.63 -2.53 7.59
CA ARG A 135 -15.56 -3.02 6.20
C ARG A 135 -15.19 -1.96 5.17
N ARG A 136 -14.88 -0.74 5.62
CA ARG A 136 -14.42 0.35 4.75
C ARG A 136 -12.90 0.45 4.59
N VAL A 137 -12.13 -0.32 5.37
CA VAL A 137 -10.66 -0.30 5.36
C VAL A 137 -10.09 -1.72 5.37
N GLY A 138 -9.11 -1.98 4.51
CA GLY A 138 -8.37 -3.23 4.43
C GLY A 138 -6.87 -2.95 4.53
N ARG A 139 -6.24 -3.39 5.62
CA ARG A 139 -4.80 -3.24 5.79
C ARG A 139 -4.04 -4.25 4.94
N VAL A 140 -2.96 -3.83 4.32
CA VAL A 140 -2.10 -4.67 3.48
C VAL A 140 -0.63 -4.40 3.79
N LEU A 141 0.16 -5.47 3.84
CA LEU A 141 1.62 -5.38 4.02
C LEU A 141 2.29 -5.45 2.65
N ILE A 142 2.95 -4.37 2.24
CA ILE A 142 3.54 -4.24 0.91
C ILE A 142 5.06 -4.25 1.05
N THR A 143 5.61 -5.47 1.12
CA THR A 143 7.06 -5.73 1.11
C THR A 143 7.34 -7.11 0.53
N LYS A 144 8.59 -7.33 0.09
CA LYS A 144 9.12 -8.66 -0.27
C LYS A 144 9.72 -9.40 0.93
N ASN A 145 9.96 -8.73 2.05
CA ASN A 145 10.70 -9.25 3.22
C ASN A 145 9.84 -10.15 4.13
N VAL A 146 8.87 -10.86 3.55
CA VAL A 146 7.85 -11.65 4.27
C VAL A 146 7.73 -13.10 3.78
N GLY A 147 8.65 -13.54 2.91
CA GLY A 147 8.67 -14.92 2.39
C GLY A 147 7.52 -15.25 1.43
N VAL A 148 6.77 -14.26 0.94
CA VAL A 148 5.72 -14.44 -0.06
C VAL A 148 6.31 -14.33 -1.47
N ALA A 149 6.30 -15.44 -2.20
CA ALA A 149 6.91 -15.56 -3.52
C ALA A 149 6.15 -14.82 -4.64
N THR A 150 4.82 -14.69 -4.51
CA THR A 150 4.02 -13.94 -5.49
C THR A 150 4.26 -12.44 -5.35
N PRO A 151 4.08 -11.64 -6.41
CA PRO A 151 4.14 -10.18 -6.31
C PRO A 151 2.82 -9.58 -5.78
N ILE A 152 1.78 -10.41 -5.60
CA ILE A 152 0.45 -9.96 -5.17
C ILE A 152 0.39 -9.94 -3.64
N ARG A 153 -0.21 -8.88 -3.09
CA ARG A 153 -0.50 -8.68 -1.68
C ARG A 153 -2.00 -8.48 -1.54
N TYR A 154 -2.65 -9.46 -0.92
CA TYR A 154 -4.10 -9.46 -0.78
C TYR A 154 -4.53 -8.60 0.41
N ALA A 155 -5.47 -7.70 0.17
CA ALA A 155 -6.21 -6.99 1.20
C ALA A 155 -7.56 -7.71 1.45
N ASN A 156 -8.08 -7.58 2.67
CA ASN A 156 -9.42 -8.08 2.97
C ASN A 156 -10.47 -7.38 2.10
N SER A 157 -11.51 -8.13 1.70
CA SER A 157 -12.64 -7.58 0.97
C SER A 157 -13.30 -6.44 1.74
N LEU A 158 -13.69 -5.41 1.00
CA LEU A 158 -14.36 -4.23 1.50
C LEU A 158 -15.84 -4.27 1.11
N GLY A 159 -16.72 -3.78 1.98
CA GLY A 159 -18.16 -3.94 1.82
C GLY A 159 -18.93 -2.63 1.97
N PHE A 160 -19.85 -2.38 1.03
CA PHE A 160 -20.99 -1.49 1.23
C PHE A 160 -22.20 -2.29 1.72
N LEU A 161 -23.09 -1.69 2.49
CA LEU A 161 -24.34 -2.29 2.91
C LEU A 161 -25.46 -1.90 1.95
N GLN A 162 -26.28 -2.88 1.57
CA GLN A 162 -27.53 -2.62 0.87
C GLN A 162 -28.54 -1.98 1.81
N LYS A 163 -29.29 -0.96 1.35
CA LYS A 163 -30.26 -0.23 2.18
C LYS A 163 -31.27 -1.13 2.89
N VAL A 164 -31.74 -2.16 2.19
CA VAL A 164 -32.70 -3.15 2.69
C VAL A 164 -32.13 -4.53 2.47
N ALA A 165 -32.18 -5.38 3.50
CA ALA A 165 -31.71 -6.75 3.40
C ALA A 165 -32.61 -7.57 2.47
N LEU A 166 -32.02 -8.47 1.68
CA LEU A 166 -32.79 -9.35 0.80
C LEU A 166 -33.67 -10.33 1.60
N PRO A 167 -34.85 -10.73 1.08
CA PRO A 167 -35.74 -11.68 1.77
C PRO A 167 -35.09 -13.03 2.11
N GLY A 168 -34.06 -13.44 1.37
CA GLY A 168 -33.35 -14.71 1.55
C GLY A 168 -32.35 -14.74 2.71
N CYS A 169 -32.05 -13.59 3.34
CA CYS A 169 -30.95 -13.48 4.30
C CYS A 169 -31.14 -14.29 5.57
N ILE A 170 -32.38 -14.43 6.06
CA ILE A 170 -32.66 -15.27 7.24
C ILE A 170 -32.28 -16.73 6.97
N LYS A 171 -32.67 -17.26 5.81
CA LYS A 171 -32.35 -18.64 5.42
C LYS A 171 -30.84 -18.84 5.23
N GLU A 172 -30.16 -17.86 4.65
CA GLU A 172 -28.70 -17.88 4.50
C GLU A 172 -28.01 -17.92 5.88
N LEU A 173 -28.44 -17.07 6.81
CA LEU A 173 -27.89 -17.02 8.17
C LEU A 173 -28.17 -18.29 8.98
N GLN A 174 -29.36 -18.89 8.83
CA GLN A 174 -29.66 -20.21 9.39
C GLN A 174 -28.73 -21.28 8.83
N GLY A 175 -28.52 -21.30 7.51
CA GLY A 175 -27.61 -22.25 6.86
C GLY A 175 -26.15 -22.11 7.31
N LEU A 176 -25.76 -20.93 7.79
CA LEU A 176 -24.45 -20.64 8.36
C LEU A 176 -24.39 -20.85 9.89
N GLY A 177 -25.49 -21.17 10.56
CA GLY A 177 -25.55 -21.40 12.01
C GLY A 177 -25.54 -20.12 12.85
N PHE A 178 -25.86 -18.96 12.27
CA PHE A 178 -25.97 -17.69 12.99
C PHE A 178 -27.32 -17.47 13.67
N LEU A 179 -28.31 -18.32 13.37
CA LEU A 179 -29.64 -18.30 13.96
C LEU A 179 -29.97 -19.71 14.49
N PRO A 180 -30.79 -19.83 15.55
CA PRO A 180 -31.30 -21.13 15.98
C PRO A 180 -31.97 -21.87 14.81
N LEU A 181 -31.71 -23.17 14.72
CA LEU A 181 -32.51 -24.06 13.89
C LEU A 181 -33.77 -24.38 14.70
N ASP A 182 -34.93 -23.92 14.22
CA ASP A 182 -36.23 -24.29 14.80
C ASP A 182 -36.45 -25.80 14.76
#